data_AF-B0KCD4-F1
#
_entry.id   AF-B0KCD4-F1
#
_cell.length_a   1.000
_cell.length_b   1.000
_cell.length_c   1.000
_cell.angle_alpha   90.00
_cell.angle_beta   90.00
_cell.angle_gamma   90.00
#
_symmetry.space_group_name_H-M   'P 1'
#
loop_
_entity.id
_entity.type
_entity.pdbx_description
1 polymer ?
#
loop_
_entity_poly.entity_id
_entity_poly.type
_entity_poly.pdbx_seq_one_letter_code
_entity_poly.pdbx_strand_id
1 'polypeptide(L)'
;MNEVINKMDIYIQKELKEKTVRILFLTFLLFIPVILIKTIALLFLSATFIVYDIRHQNAELLYFLPFSKKELFLYNLIFLSLVVIVTSAIGEIFLGVPFINKFEPILRSLILLLAIFGLQMAFSGFEMDGLGWSAFVVILDALLGNIGTTDINSFAFNPYSLISFTRQGNLLLSLIYSSLICLLGFWSYVIKGGEN
;
A
#
# COMPACT_ATOMS: atom_id res chain seq x y z
N MET A 1 -25.97 -1.07 5.57
CA MET A 1 -25.16 -0.33 4.58
C MET A 1 -24.93 1.13 4.99
N ASN A 2 -25.98 1.86 5.43
CA ASN A 2 -25.84 3.25 5.92
C ASN A 2 -24.93 3.41 7.15
N GLU A 3 -24.92 2.46 8.08
CA GLU A 3 -24.06 2.54 9.27
C GLU A 3 -22.56 2.38 8.95
N VAL A 4 -22.21 1.49 8.00
CA VAL A 4 -20.81 1.23 7.61
C VAL A 4 -20.20 2.44 6.90
N ILE A 5 -20.97 3.08 6.01
CA ILE A 5 -20.55 4.31 5.32
C ILE A 5 -20.33 5.42 6.35
N ASN A 6 -21.26 5.58 7.30
CA ASN A 6 -21.13 6.56 8.37
C ASN A 6 -19.89 6.32 9.26
N LYS A 7 -19.61 5.06 9.62
CA LYS A 7 -18.42 4.68 10.40
C LYS A 7 -17.11 4.96 9.66
N MET A 8 -17.01 4.59 8.39
CA MET A 8 -15.82 4.84 7.57
C MET A 8 -15.58 6.35 7.42
N ASP A 9 -16.64 7.13 7.18
CA ASP A 9 -16.55 8.59 7.06
C ASP A 9 -16.06 9.24 8.35
N ILE A 10 -16.57 8.81 9.51
CA ILE A 10 -16.12 9.28 10.82
C ILE A 10 -14.63 8.96 11.03
N TYR A 11 -14.20 7.73 10.70
CA TYR A 11 -12.79 7.34 10.81
C TYR A 11 -11.89 8.20 9.92
N ILE A 12 -12.25 8.35 8.63
CA ILE A 12 -11.47 9.15 7.68
C ILE A 12 -11.43 10.62 8.10
N GLN A 13 -12.54 11.20 8.57
CA GLN A 13 -12.57 12.58 9.07
C GLN A 13 -11.64 12.77 10.27
N LYS A 14 -11.61 11.81 11.20
CA LYS A 14 -10.67 11.82 12.33
C LYS A 14 -9.23 11.82 11.84
N GLU A 15 -8.85 10.86 10.98
CA GLU A 15 -7.48 10.74 10.45
C GLU A 15 -7.06 11.99 9.67
N LEU A 16 -7.95 12.49 8.81
CA LEU A 16 -7.70 13.72 8.06
C LEU A 16 -7.52 14.92 8.98
N LYS A 17 -8.25 15.02 10.10
CA LYS A 17 -8.14 16.16 11.02
C LYS A 17 -6.84 16.13 11.84
N GLU A 18 -6.43 14.95 12.29
CA GLU A 18 -5.23 14.79 13.12
C GLU A 18 -3.94 14.83 12.30
N LYS A 19 -3.98 14.35 11.05
CA LYS A 19 -2.79 14.09 10.23
C LYS A 19 -2.81 14.83 8.88
N THR A 20 -3.61 15.90 8.75
CA THR A 20 -3.87 16.61 7.47
C THR A 20 -2.60 16.96 6.72
N VAL A 21 -1.66 17.65 7.37
CA VAL A 21 -0.46 18.19 6.72
C VAL A 21 0.40 17.06 6.16
N ARG A 22 0.55 15.97 6.92
CA ARG A 22 1.34 14.81 6.50
C ARG A 22 0.68 14.08 5.33
N ILE A 23 -0.64 13.85 5.41
CA ILE A 23 -1.40 13.19 4.33
C ILE A 23 -1.34 14.03 3.05
N LEU A 24 -1.54 15.35 3.14
CA LEU A 24 -1.53 16.26 1.99
C LEU A 24 -0.15 16.31 1.34
N PHE A 25 0.92 16.47 2.13
CA PHE A 25 2.29 16.45 1.63
C PHE A 25 2.65 15.14 0.91
N LEU A 26 2.34 13.99 1.53
CA LEU A 26 2.64 12.68 0.95
C LEU A 26 1.78 12.38 -0.28
N THR A 27 0.52 12.82 -0.28
CA THR A 27 -0.36 12.73 -1.46
C THR A 27 0.17 13.59 -2.60
N PHE A 28 0.73 14.77 -2.31
CA PHE A 28 1.36 15.61 -3.32
C PHE A 28 2.54 14.91 -4.00
N LEU A 29 3.37 14.20 -3.24
CA LEU A 29 4.48 13.42 -3.79
C LEU A 29 4.03 12.31 -4.77
N LEU A 30 2.82 11.76 -4.60
CA LEU A 30 2.29 10.72 -5.50
C LEU A 30 1.98 11.22 -6.91
N PHE A 31 1.83 12.54 -7.11
CA PHE A 31 1.67 13.10 -8.46
C PHE A 31 2.95 13.03 -9.30
N ILE A 32 4.12 12.85 -8.66
CA ILE A 32 5.39 12.75 -9.38
C ILE A 32 5.45 11.36 -10.01
N PRO A 33 5.55 11.23 -11.35
CA PRO A 33 5.47 9.94 -12.06
C PRO A 33 6.80 9.16 -12.01
N VAL A 34 7.46 9.15 -10.85
CA VAL A 34 8.72 8.42 -10.62
C VAL A 34 8.44 7.30 -9.63
N ILE A 35 8.70 6.06 -10.05
CA ILE A 35 8.38 4.86 -9.25
C ILE A 35 9.02 4.93 -7.85
N LEU A 36 10.28 5.35 -7.76
CA LEU A 36 11.00 5.50 -6.49
C LEU A 36 10.31 6.49 -5.55
N ILE A 37 9.89 7.65 -6.08
CA ILE A 37 9.19 8.67 -5.30
C ILE A 37 7.83 8.15 -4.84
N LYS A 38 7.09 7.45 -5.71
CA LYS A 38 5.83 6.79 -5.34
C LYS A 38 6.03 5.73 -4.25
N THR A 39 7.06 4.90 -4.35
CA THR A 39 7.40 3.90 -3.34
C THR A 39 7.68 4.54 -1.97
N ILE A 40 8.50 5.59 -1.94
CA ILE A 40 8.80 6.33 -0.70
C ILE A 40 7.53 6.99 -0.14
N ALA A 41 6.78 7.70 -0.98
CA ALA A 41 5.54 8.35 -0.58
C ALA A 41 4.53 7.35 -0.02
N LEU A 42 4.37 6.18 -0.68
CA LEU A 42 3.47 5.12 -0.22
C LEU A 42 3.93 4.52 1.11
N LEU A 43 5.23 4.24 1.29
CA LEU A 43 5.78 3.76 2.56
C LEU A 43 5.38 4.66 3.73
N PHE A 44 5.57 5.97 3.60
CA PHE A 44 5.24 6.91 4.67
C PHE A 44 3.74 7.19 4.78
N LEU A 45 3.01 7.18 3.66
CA LEU A 45 1.57 7.45 3.63
C LEU A 45 0.81 6.33 4.31
N SER A 46 1.07 5.07 3.92
CA SER A 46 0.44 3.92 4.57
C SER A 46 0.82 3.83 6.05
N ALA A 47 2.07 4.18 6.39
CA ALA A 47 2.53 4.17 7.78
C ALA A 47 1.88 5.27 8.65
N THR A 48 1.32 6.32 8.05
CA THR A 48 0.71 7.45 8.77
C THR A 48 -0.64 7.09 9.39
N PHE A 49 -1.35 6.12 8.83
CA PHE A 49 -2.67 5.72 9.32
C PHE A 49 -2.54 4.69 10.46
N ILE A 50 -3.18 3.53 10.31
CA ILE A 50 -3.29 2.50 11.36
C ILE A 50 -1.94 2.05 11.92
N VAL A 51 -0.89 2.00 11.11
CA VAL A 51 0.46 1.60 11.52
C VAL A 51 1.05 2.61 12.53
N TYR A 52 0.79 3.90 12.34
CA TYR A 52 1.17 4.94 13.31
C TYR A 52 0.44 4.72 14.64
N ASP A 53 -0.86 4.43 14.58
CA ASP A 53 -1.67 4.27 15.79
C ASP A 53 -1.30 3.00 16.56
N ILE A 54 -0.96 1.91 15.86
CA ILE A 54 -0.40 0.70 16.47
C ILE A 54 0.92 1.02 17.17
N ARG A 55 1.85 1.70 16.48
CA ARG A 55 3.18 2.03 17.02
C ARG A 55 3.12 2.91 18.27
N HIS A 56 2.12 3.79 18.37
CA HIS A 56 1.95 4.70 19.51
C HIS A 56 0.91 4.21 20.54
N GLN A 57 0.48 2.95 20.47
CA GLN A 57 -0.55 2.36 21.35
C GLN A 57 -1.91 3.07 21.32
N ASN A 58 -2.14 3.94 20.34
CA ASN A 58 -3.42 4.62 20.13
C ASN A 58 -4.46 3.71 19.45
N ALA A 59 -4.05 2.54 18.95
CA ALA A 59 -4.95 1.54 18.40
C ALA A 59 -5.97 1.05 19.44
N GLU A 60 -5.60 0.99 20.73
CA GLU A 60 -6.54 0.63 21.80
C GLU A 60 -7.67 1.66 21.93
N LEU A 61 -7.37 2.95 21.79
CA LEU A 61 -8.34 4.05 21.74
C LEU A 61 -9.30 3.95 20.55
N LEU A 62 -8.83 3.38 19.43
CA LEU A 62 -9.67 3.09 18.27
C LEU A 62 -10.57 1.87 18.47
N TYR A 63 -10.21 0.91 19.33
CA TYR A 63 -11.09 -0.20 19.73
C TYR A 63 -12.13 0.20 20.79
N PHE A 64 -11.87 1.28 21.54
CA PHE A 64 -12.88 1.91 22.40
C PHE A 64 -13.95 2.65 21.58
N LEU A 65 -13.59 3.14 20.39
CA LEU A 65 -14.57 3.47 19.36
C LEU A 65 -15.03 2.13 18.73
N PRO A 66 -16.32 1.93 18.39
CA PRO A 66 -16.87 0.63 18.00
C PRO A 66 -16.43 0.18 16.58
N PHE A 67 -15.12 0.09 16.36
CA PHE A 67 -14.45 -0.33 15.14
C PHE A 67 -13.71 -1.66 15.38
N SER A 68 -13.96 -2.63 14.50
CA SER A 68 -13.20 -3.87 14.43
C SER A 68 -11.85 -3.69 13.71
N LYS A 69 -10.87 -4.53 13.99
CA LYS A 69 -9.59 -4.61 13.25
C LYS A 69 -9.86 -4.84 11.77
N LYS A 70 -10.83 -5.69 11.44
CA LYS A 70 -11.26 -5.91 10.05
C LYS A 70 -11.73 -4.62 9.38
N GLU A 71 -12.59 -3.84 10.03
CA GLU A 71 -13.06 -2.55 9.52
C GLU A 71 -11.90 -1.58 9.35
N LEU A 72 -11.03 -1.42 10.35
CA LEU A 72 -9.89 -0.51 10.26
C LEU A 72 -8.93 -0.87 9.12
N PHE A 73 -8.65 -2.16 8.91
CA PHE A 73 -7.84 -2.62 7.78
C PHE A 73 -8.49 -2.23 6.44
N LEU A 74 -9.77 -2.53 6.27
CA LEU A 74 -10.49 -2.29 5.03
C LEU A 74 -10.66 -0.80 4.75
N TYR A 75 -10.99 0.01 5.76
CA TYR A 75 -11.16 1.46 5.60
C TYR A 75 -9.87 2.11 5.13
N ASN A 76 -8.73 1.73 5.72
CA ASN A 76 -7.42 2.22 5.29
C ASN A 76 -7.06 1.78 3.88
N LEU A 77 -7.28 0.49 3.57
CA LEU A 77 -6.97 -0.02 2.24
C LEU A 77 -7.83 0.67 1.16
N ILE A 78 -9.13 0.84 1.39
CA ILE A 78 -10.05 1.51 0.47
C ILE A 78 -9.64 2.98 0.28
N PHE A 79 -9.39 3.70 1.39
CA PHE A 79 -9.00 5.10 1.33
C PHE A 79 -7.68 5.30 0.57
N LEU A 80 -6.65 4.54 0.92
CA LEU A 80 -5.35 4.61 0.25
C LEU A 80 -5.46 4.22 -1.23
N SER A 81 -6.27 3.21 -1.57
CA SER A 81 -6.51 2.81 -2.96
C SER A 81 -7.15 3.94 -3.75
N LEU A 82 -8.14 4.63 -3.18
CA LEU A 82 -8.79 5.79 -3.81
C LEU A 82 -7.77 6.91 -4.05
N VAL A 83 -6.97 7.26 -3.04
CA VAL A 83 -5.91 8.27 -3.17
C VAL A 83 -4.93 7.90 -4.30
N VAL A 84 -4.48 6.65 -4.35
CA VAL A 84 -3.54 6.16 -5.38
C VAL A 84 -4.15 6.17 -6.77
N ILE A 85 -5.43 5.76 -6.91
CA ILE A 85 -6.14 5.77 -8.18
C ILE A 85 -6.31 7.20 -8.68
N VAL A 86 -6.75 8.13 -7.83
CA VAL A 86 -6.98 9.54 -8.22
C VAL A 86 -5.67 10.21 -8.60
N THR A 87 -4.63 10.11 -7.77
CA THR A 87 -3.33 10.73 -8.05
C THR A 87 -2.68 10.17 -9.32
N SER A 88 -2.77 8.85 -9.54
CA SER A 88 -2.24 8.21 -10.74
C SER A 88 -3.05 8.55 -11.99
N ALA A 89 -4.38 8.61 -11.89
CA ALA A 89 -5.24 8.98 -13.01
C ALA A 89 -5.00 10.43 -13.45
N ILE A 90 -4.89 11.38 -12.50
CA ILE A 90 -4.66 12.79 -12.81
C ILE A 90 -3.35 12.99 -13.57
N GLY A 91 -2.28 12.28 -13.19
CA GLY A 91 -1.00 12.33 -13.92
C GLY A 91 -1.13 11.94 -15.39
N GLU A 92 -1.98 10.94 -15.69
CA GLU A 92 -2.18 10.40 -17.04
C GLU A 92 -3.20 11.17 -17.88
N ILE A 93 -4.06 12.01 -17.28
CA ILE A 93 -5.05 12.81 -18.02
C ILE A 93 -4.35 13.75 -19.02
N PHE A 94 -3.23 14.35 -18.62
CA PHE A 94 -2.47 15.30 -19.42
C PHE A 94 -1.56 14.65 -20.48
N LEU A 95 -1.40 13.33 -20.43
CA LEU A 95 -0.62 12.58 -21.41
C LEU A 95 -1.52 12.19 -22.60
N GLY A 96 -1.07 12.54 -23.81
CA GLY A 96 -1.76 12.26 -25.08
C GLY A 96 -1.71 10.78 -25.51
N VAL A 97 -1.62 9.85 -24.55
CA VAL A 97 -1.56 8.41 -24.79
C VAL A 97 -2.95 7.79 -24.94
N PRO A 98 -3.07 6.66 -25.67
CA PRO A 98 -4.33 5.92 -25.78
C PRO A 98 -4.94 5.59 -24.42
N PHE A 99 -6.26 5.61 -24.32
CA PHE A 99 -6.99 5.40 -23.06
C PHE A 99 -6.61 4.09 -22.35
N ILE A 100 -6.36 3.01 -23.10
CA ILE A 100 -5.96 1.72 -22.54
C ILE A 100 -4.61 1.78 -21.81
N ASN A 101 -3.67 2.61 -22.28
CA ASN A 101 -2.35 2.75 -21.67
C ASN A 101 -2.40 3.58 -20.38
N LYS A 102 -3.49 4.33 -20.15
CA LYS A 102 -3.69 5.11 -18.91
C LYS A 102 -3.98 4.24 -17.69
N PHE A 103 -4.39 2.98 -17.89
CA PHE A 103 -4.63 2.03 -16.79
C PHE A 103 -3.36 1.44 -16.22
N GLU A 104 -2.30 1.31 -17.02
CA GLU A 104 -1.05 0.70 -16.58
C GLU A 104 -0.44 1.44 -15.37
N PRO A 105 -0.29 2.78 -15.37
CA PRO A 105 0.27 3.51 -14.23
C PRO A 105 -0.56 3.41 -12.95
N ILE A 106 -1.89 3.32 -13.09
CA ILE A 106 -2.82 3.07 -11.97
C ILE A 106 -2.53 1.68 -11.39
N LEU A 107 -2.45 0.66 -12.25
CA LEU A 107 -2.18 -0.71 -11.83
C LEU A 107 -0.81 -0.83 -11.15
N ARG A 108 0.23 -0.24 -11.73
CA ARG A 108 1.58 -0.21 -11.14
C ARG A 108 1.60 0.40 -9.73
N SER A 109 0.81 1.45 -9.53
CA SER A 109 0.73 2.14 -8.23
C SER A 109 -0.10 1.34 -7.22
N LEU A 110 -1.15 0.62 -7.67
CA LEU A 110 -1.91 -0.30 -6.82
C LEU A 110 -1.08 -1.52 -6.40
N ILE A 111 -0.26 -2.07 -7.29
CA ILE A 111 0.69 -3.15 -6.98
C ILE A 111 1.61 -2.71 -5.83
N LEU A 112 2.21 -1.53 -5.95
CA LEU A 112 3.04 -0.95 -4.88
C LEU A 112 2.27 -0.79 -3.58
N LEU A 113 1.06 -0.22 -3.63
CA LEU A 113 0.23 -0.01 -2.44
C LEU A 113 -0.06 -1.33 -1.73
N LEU A 114 -0.54 -2.34 -2.45
CA LEU A 114 -0.92 -3.65 -1.89
C LEU A 114 0.28 -4.32 -1.19
N ALA A 115 1.45 -4.30 -1.82
CA ALA A 115 2.65 -4.86 -1.21
C ALA A 115 3.11 -4.06 0.02
N ILE A 116 3.22 -2.74 -0.09
CA ILE A 116 3.73 -1.88 0.99
C ILE A 116 2.79 -1.90 2.20
N PHE A 117 1.49 -1.65 1.98
CA PHE A 117 0.50 -1.70 3.04
C PHE A 117 0.42 -3.11 3.65
N GLY A 118 0.42 -4.16 2.81
CA GLY A 118 0.42 -5.54 3.25
C GLY A 118 1.61 -5.88 4.15
N LEU A 119 2.82 -5.49 3.77
CA LEU A 119 4.03 -5.69 4.59
C LEU A 119 3.94 -4.94 5.92
N GLN A 120 3.50 -3.68 5.90
CA GLN A 120 3.39 -2.91 7.13
C GLN A 120 2.38 -3.51 8.10
N MET A 121 1.23 -3.95 7.60
CA MET A 121 0.23 -4.65 8.41
C MET A 121 0.74 -6.01 8.89
N ALA A 122 1.47 -6.74 8.04
CA ALA A 122 2.10 -8.00 8.40
C ALA A 122 3.01 -7.84 9.62
N PHE A 123 4.01 -6.97 9.51
CA PHE A 123 4.95 -6.73 10.60
C PHE A 123 4.28 -6.15 11.84
N SER A 124 3.32 -5.23 11.68
CA SER A 124 2.58 -4.67 12.81
C SER A 124 1.75 -5.74 13.55
N GLY A 125 1.15 -6.71 12.84
CA GLY A 125 0.44 -7.85 13.43
C GLY A 125 1.36 -8.87 14.12
N PHE A 126 2.66 -8.83 13.83
CA PHE A 126 3.70 -9.57 14.57
C PHE A 126 4.36 -8.74 15.68
N GLU A 127 3.80 -7.58 16.03
CA GLU A 127 4.35 -6.67 17.06
C GLU A 127 5.76 -6.14 16.71
N MET A 128 6.10 -6.13 15.43
CA MET A 128 7.35 -5.58 14.90
C MET A 128 7.12 -4.16 14.36
N ASP A 129 8.18 -3.35 14.24
CA ASP A 129 8.08 -2.01 13.64
C ASP A 129 7.69 -2.11 12.15
N GLY A 130 6.41 -1.89 11.86
CA GLY A 130 5.83 -2.01 10.53
C GLY A 130 6.54 -1.14 9.49
N LEU A 131 6.88 0.10 9.83
CA LEU A 131 7.56 1.01 8.91
C LEU A 131 9.00 0.56 8.65
N GLY A 132 9.79 0.30 9.71
CA GLY A 132 11.18 -0.07 9.58
C GLY A 132 11.38 -1.36 8.78
N TRP A 133 10.63 -2.41 9.12
CA TRP A 133 10.73 -3.70 8.44
C TRP A 133 10.16 -3.70 7.03
N SER A 134 9.04 -3.00 6.78
CA SER A 134 8.55 -2.85 5.41
C SER A 134 9.53 -2.10 4.52
N ALA A 135 10.17 -1.03 5.02
CA ALA A 135 11.18 -0.30 4.26
C ALA A 135 12.39 -1.19 3.91
N PHE A 136 12.84 -2.02 4.85
CA PHE A 136 13.91 -3.00 4.60
C PHE A 136 13.51 -3.99 3.50
N VAL A 137 12.30 -4.56 3.55
CA VAL A 137 11.83 -5.50 2.53
C VAL A 137 11.66 -4.82 1.16
N VAL A 138 11.18 -3.58 1.11
CA VAL A 138 11.10 -2.80 -0.13
C VAL A 138 12.48 -2.62 -0.78
N ILE A 139 13.51 -2.32 0.02
CA ILE A 139 14.89 -2.21 -0.47
C ILE A 139 15.37 -3.56 -1.01
N LEU A 140 15.10 -4.66 -0.31
CA LEU A 140 15.46 -6.00 -0.78
C LEU A 140 14.74 -6.36 -2.08
N ASP A 141 13.44 -6.11 -2.20
CA ASP A 141 12.67 -6.36 -3.43
C ASP A 141 13.23 -5.55 -4.61
N ALA A 142 13.60 -4.29 -4.38
CA ALA A 142 14.22 -3.44 -5.40
C ALA A 142 15.60 -3.97 -5.84
N LEU A 143 16.44 -4.42 -4.90
CA LEU A 143 17.74 -5.00 -5.24
C LEU A 143 17.57 -6.32 -5.99
N LEU A 144 16.84 -7.27 -5.42
CA LEU A 144 16.64 -8.60 -5.98
C LEU A 144 15.87 -8.56 -7.30
N GLY A 145 14.91 -7.66 -7.45
CA GLY A 145 14.13 -7.50 -8.68
C GLY A 145 14.94 -6.91 -9.84
N ASN A 146 15.99 -6.13 -9.56
CA ASN A 146 16.85 -5.52 -10.59
C ASN A 146 18.12 -6.32 -10.91
N ILE A 147 18.41 -7.41 -10.19
CA ILE A 147 19.51 -8.32 -10.54
C ILE A 147 19.11 -9.14 -11.78
N GLY A 148 19.98 -9.20 -12.80
CA GLY A 148 19.73 -9.98 -14.01
C GLY A 148 18.73 -9.32 -14.97
N THR A 149 18.03 -10.13 -15.77
CA THR A 149 17.08 -9.64 -16.80
C THR A 149 15.70 -10.27 -16.65
N THR A 150 14.69 -9.60 -17.19
CA THR A 150 13.31 -10.11 -17.31
C THR A 150 13.10 -11.00 -18.54
N ASP A 151 14.11 -11.12 -19.41
CA ASP A 151 14.02 -11.89 -20.65
C ASP A 151 14.22 -13.38 -20.36
N ILE A 152 13.17 -14.17 -20.58
CA ILE A 152 13.12 -15.62 -20.31
C ILE A 152 14.17 -16.38 -21.12
N ASN A 153 14.61 -15.85 -22.27
CA ASN A 153 15.60 -16.49 -23.13
C ASN A 153 17.04 -16.13 -22.77
N SER A 154 17.25 -15.24 -21.80
CA SER A 154 18.58 -14.80 -21.36
C SER A 154 19.20 -15.79 -20.39
N PHE A 155 20.52 -16.01 -20.50
CA PHE A 155 21.28 -16.76 -19.49
C PHE A 155 21.24 -16.09 -18.10
N ALA A 156 21.02 -14.78 -18.05
CA ALA A 156 20.89 -14.01 -16.81
C ALA A 156 19.41 -13.78 -16.42
N PHE A 157 18.49 -14.63 -16.86
CA PHE A 157 17.08 -14.53 -16.53
C PHE A 157 16.86 -14.63 -15.01
N ASN A 158 16.19 -13.62 -14.46
CA ASN A 158 15.81 -13.58 -13.06
C ASN A 158 14.28 -13.76 -12.94
N PRO A 159 13.78 -14.93 -12.50
CA PRO A 159 12.34 -15.16 -12.36
C PRO A 159 11.70 -14.26 -11.30
N TYR A 160 12.45 -13.82 -10.27
CA TYR A 160 11.93 -12.93 -9.23
C TYR A 160 11.58 -11.54 -9.79
N SER A 161 12.29 -11.08 -10.82
CA SER A 161 12.00 -9.81 -11.49
C SER A 161 10.59 -9.74 -12.09
N LEU A 162 9.96 -10.89 -12.36
CA LEU A 162 8.58 -10.98 -12.88
C LEU A 162 7.52 -10.69 -11.81
N ILE A 163 7.78 -11.08 -10.55
CA ILE A 163 6.83 -10.94 -9.43
C ILE A 163 7.15 -9.74 -8.52
N SER A 164 8.38 -9.20 -8.59
CA SER A 164 8.83 -8.09 -7.76
C SER A 164 7.87 -6.90 -7.87
N PHE A 165 7.41 -6.41 -6.72
CA PHE A 165 6.42 -5.32 -6.68
C PHE A 165 7.06 -3.94 -6.93
N THR A 166 8.39 -3.81 -6.86
CA THR A 166 9.12 -2.59 -7.25
C THR A 166 9.59 -2.61 -8.71
N ARG A 167 10.11 -3.74 -9.21
CA ARG A 167 10.55 -3.88 -10.61
C ARG A 167 9.38 -4.05 -11.56
N GLN A 168 8.40 -4.85 -11.16
CA GLN A 168 7.17 -5.16 -11.89
C GLN A 168 7.42 -5.61 -13.34
N GLY A 169 8.30 -6.59 -13.53
CA GLY A 169 8.66 -7.11 -14.85
C GLY A 169 7.48 -7.78 -15.58
N ASN A 170 6.55 -8.38 -14.82
CA ASN A 170 5.25 -8.79 -15.33
C ASN A 170 4.15 -8.25 -14.40
N LEU A 171 3.31 -7.36 -14.92
CA LEU A 171 2.28 -6.66 -14.14
C LEU A 171 1.28 -7.63 -13.47
N LEU A 172 0.84 -8.65 -14.19
CA LEU A 172 -0.13 -9.62 -13.67
C LEU A 172 0.47 -10.43 -12.51
N LEU A 173 1.69 -10.95 -12.69
CA LEU A 173 2.37 -11.73 -11.67
C LEU A 173 2.71 -10.88 -10.44
N SER A 174 3.14 -9.63 -10.67
CA SER A 174 3.41 -8.68 -9.58
C SER A 174 2.14 -8.30 -8.81
N LEU A 175 0.99 -8.18 -9.50
CA LEU A 175 -0.30 -7.96 -8.86
C LEU A 175 -0.72 -9.14 -8.00
N ILE A 176 -0.60 -10.38 -8.50
CA ILE A 176 -0.90 -11.59 -7.75
C ILE A 176 -0.03 -11.64 -6.49
N TYR A 177 1.28 -11.44 -6.65
CA TYR A 177 2.23 -11.47 -5.53
C TYR A 177 1.92 -10.39 -4.48
N SER A 178 1.66 -9.15 -4.92
CA SER A 178 1.32 -8.04 -4.01
C SER A 178 -0.02 -8.25 -3.30
N SER A 179 -0.99 -8.88 -3.97
CA SER A 179 -2.26 -9.24 -3.35
C SER A 179 -2.08 -10.32 -2.29
N LEU A 180 -1.21 -11.31 -2.53
CA LEU A 180 -0.86 -12.32 -1.52
C LEU A 180 -0.18 -11.69 -0.30
N ILE A 181 0.74 -10.75 -0.50
CA ILE A 181 1.36 -9.97 0.59
C ILE A 181 0.29 -9.20 1.38
N CYS A 182 -0.66 -8.55 0.71
CA CYS A 182 -1.77 -7.85 1.35
C CYS A 182 -2.67 -8.80 2.16
N LEU A 183 -2.95 -9.99 1.65
CA LEU A 183 -3.70 -11.03 2.35
C LEU A 183 -2.96 -11.54 3.60
N LEU A 184 -1.64 -11.69 3.54
CA LEU A 184 -0.82 -12.01 4.71
C LEU A 184 -0.90 -10.89 5.76
N GLY A 185 -0.86 -9.63 5.32
CA GLY A 185 -1.10 -8.46 6.18
C GLY A 185 -2.46 -8.51 6.86
N PHE A 186 -3.52 -8.83 6.11
CA PHE A 186 -4.87 -9.00 6.67
C PHE A 186 -4.92 -10.12 7.72
N TRP A 187 -4.39 -11.30 7.39
CA TRP A 187 -4.39 -12.46 8.28
C TRP A 187 -3.65 -12.19 9.59
N SER A 188 -2.46 -11.60 9.51
CA SER A 188 -1.64 -11.31 10.70
C SER A 188 -2.25 -10.24 11.62
N TYR A 189 -2.90 -9.22 11.06
CA TYR A 189 -3.46 -8.12 11.85
C TYR A 189 -4.84 -8.47 12.42
N VAL A 190 -5.71 -9.07 11.61
CA VAL A 190 -7.11 -9.34 11.97
C VAL A 190 -7.25 -10.69 12.67
N ILE A 191 -6.87 -11.77 11.98
CA ILE A 191 -7.16 -13.16 12.41
C ILE A 191 -6.28 -13.53 13.60
N LYS A 192 -4.96 -13.35 13.49
CA LYS A 192 -4.06 -13.58 14.63
C LYS A 192 -4.34 -12.59 15.77
N GLY A 193 -4.85 -11.41 15.44
CA GLY A 193 -5.31 -10.41 16.42
C GLY A 193 -6.56 -10.80 17.22
N GLY A 194 -7.15 -11.98 16.96
CA GLY A 194 -8.27 -12.53 17.74
C GLY A 194 -9.67 -12.16 17.23
N GLU A 195 -9.79 -11.53 16.06
CA GLU A 195 -11.07 -11.32 15.39
C GLU A 195 -11.34 -12.43 14.37
N ASN A 196 -12.49 -13.10 14.51
CA ASN A 196 -12.98 -14.15 13.59
C ASN A 196 -14.05 -13.60 12.65
#